data_AF-A0A8J3IRY8-F1
#
_entry.id   AF-A0A8J3IRY8-F1
#
_cell.length_a   1.000
_cell.length_b   1.000
_cell.length_c   1.000
_cell.angle_alpha   90.00
_cell.angle_beta   90.00
_cell.angle_gamma   90.00
#
_symmetry.space_group_name_H-M   'P 1'
#
loop_
_entity.id
_entity.type
_entity.pdbx_description
1 polymer ?
#
loop_
_entity_poly.entity_id
_entity_poly.type
_entity_poly.pdbx_seq_one_letter_code
_entity_poly.pdbx_strand_id
1 'polypeptide(L)'
;MEPLEALELPEEAIIGNGTSTLSSNGTALLAPPTIENVTAPLPFVPEPVTGMPSVAIFALGRINVQFPTLAIEKEFAHAASQIDTSGKSDLEARHLVLSAPENRYLLHHLCWVFSVEGLETYILHPRNPAHYDLLVNAIRPVPSNLDVDIVIGMRGELAPPEMCNGLVVPIVHFDQIYSFDRDQLIAAIPLPEGTQESQDGTFRQQAGELFDRMMQMADNAGATDEDRALNFLSVRYPAIYAKAAEQFGKNFQLTGIETHASRLSGARKVMDVIFSYRHRQTDVSEKYFVRVDVTEEYPFLVSKLAHYFSR
;
A
#
# COMPACT_ATOMS: atom_id res chain seq x y z
N MET A 1 -0.43 -31.83 53.00
CA MET A 1 -1.32 -31.44 54.09
C MET A 1 -2.24 -30.37 53.53
N GLU A 2 -3.51 -30.73 53.51
CA GLU A 2 -4.73 -29.96 53.20
C GLU A 2 -4.92 -28.69 54.07
N PRO A 3 -6.00 -27.89 53.91
CA PRO A 3 -6.65 -27.41 52.65
C PRO A 3 -7.36 -26.02 52.79
N LEU A 4 -8.20 -25.66 51.78
CA LEU A 4 -9.40 -24.78 51.84
C LEU A 4 -9.17 -23.28 52.21
N GLU A 5 -9.99 -22.31 51.80
CA GLU A 5 -11.43 -22.32 51.50
C GLU A 5 -11.84 -21.82 50.09
N ALA A 6 -13.06 -22.17 49.70
CA ALA A 6 -13.81 -21.59 48.59
C ALA A 6 -15.10 -20.92 49.12
N LEU A 7 -15.61 -19.92 48.41
CA LEU A 7 -16.95 -19.34 48.57
C LEU A 7 -17.52 -19.17 47.15
N GLU A 8 -18.36 -20.07 46.67
CA GLU A 8 -19.80 -20.22 46.94
C GLU A 8 -20.68 -19.13 46.28
N LEU A 9 -21.43 -19.58 45.27
CA LEU A 9 -22.56 -18.90 44.64
C LEU A 9 -23.85 -19.28 45.41
N PRO A 10 -24.87 -18.40 45.50
CA PRO A 10 -26.19 -18.80 45.99
C PRO A 10 -27.11 -19.29 44.86
N GLU A 11 -27.77 -20.44 45.09
CA GLU A 11 -28.84 -20.99 44.25
C GLU A 11 -30.25 -20.54 44.71
N GLU A 12 -31.16 -20.51 43.72
CA GLU A 12 -32.62 -20.69 43.74
C GLU A 12 -33.57 -20.07 44.80
N ALA A 13 -34.71 -19.58 44.30
CA ALA A 13 -35.99 -19.62 45.02
C ALA A 13 -37.21 -19.79 44.09
N ILE A 14 -38.02 -20.82 44.37
CA ILE A 14 -39.34 -21.15 43.80
C ILE A 14 -40.27 -21.39 45.03
N ILE A 15 -41.60 -21.21 45.06
CA ILE A 15 -42.69 -21.18 44.07
C ILE A 15 -43.80 -20.23 44.57
N GLY A 16 -44.62 -19.62 43.70
CA GLY A 16 -45.75 -18.77 44.13
C GLY A 16 -46.89 -18.60 43.12
N ASN A 17 -47.76 -19.59 42.99
CA ASN A 17 -48.95 -19.54 42.13
C ASN A 17 -50.10 -18.78 42.84
N GLY A 18 -50.73 -17.79 42.19
CA GLY A 18 -51.74 -16.94 42.82
C GLY A 18 -52.78 -16.38 41.86
N THR A 19 -53.94 -17.04 41.77
CA THR A 19 -55.10 -16.60 40.99
C THR A 19 -55.86 -15.45 41.67
N SER A 20 -56.15 -14.38 40.94
CA SER A 20 -57.34 -13.55 41.19
C SER A 20 -57.93 -13.03 39.88
N THR A 21 -59.22 -12.68 39.92
CA THR A 21 -60.10 -12.65 38.74
C THR A 21 -60.62 -11.26 38.39
N LEU A 22 -60.89 -11.07 37.08
CA LEU A 22 -61.89 -10.15 36.51
C LEU A 22 -61.69 -8.64 36.70
N SER A 23 -61.33 -7.96 35.61
CA SER A 23 -62.14 -6.83 35.13
C SER A 23 -62.02 -6.69 33.62
N SER A 24 -63.15 -6.79 32.92
CA SER A 24 -63.24 -6.66 31.47
C SER A 24 -63.28 -5.20 31.05
N ASN A 25 -62.53 -4.82 30.02
CA ASN A 25 -62.97 -3.82 29.06
C ASN A 25 -62.47 -4.20 27.67
N GLY A 26 -63.41 -4.39 26.73
CA GLY A 26 -63.11 -4.90 25.40
C GLY A 26 -62.58 -3.80 24.49
N THR A 27 -61.56 -4.12 23.71
CA THR A 27 -61.20 -3.37 22.49
C THR A 27 -60.99 -4.40 21.40
N ALA A 28 -61.76 -4.28 20.30
CA ALA A 28 -61.79 -5.30 19.27
C ALA A 28 -60.46 -5.33 18.48
N LEU A 29 -59.82 -6.49 18.42
CA LEU A 29 -58.72 -6.76 17.51
C LEU A 29 -59.26 -6.80 16.08
N LEU A 30 -58.84 -5.84 15.26
CA LEU A 30 -59.04 -5.88 13.82
C LEU A 30 -58.15 -6.97 13.22
N ALA A 31 -58.73 -7.86 12.42
CA ALA A 31 -57.98 -8.84 11.65
C ALA A 31 -57.10 -8.12 10.60
N PRO A 32 -55.88 -8.63 10.32
CA PRO A 32 -55.04 -8.06 9.27
C PRO A 32 -55.68 -8.27 7.88
N PRO A 33 -55.57 -7.30 6.96
CA PRO A 33 -56.10 -7.46 5.61
C PRO A 33 -55.29 -8.50 4.82
N THR A 34 -55.99 -9.34 4.06
CA THR A 34 -55.36 -10.26 3.11
C THR A 34 -54.75 -9.44 1.97
N ILE A 35 -53.43 -9.54 1.77
CA ILE A 35 -52.75 -8.87 0.65
C ILE A 35 -53.04 -9.65 -0.63
N GLU A 36 -53.80 -9.05 -1.54
CA GLU A 36 -53.94 -9.56 -2.91
C GLU A 36 -52.62 -9.38 -3.67
N ASN A 37 -52.24 -10.41 -4.41
CA ASN A 37 -50.90 -10.52 -4.99
C ASN A 37 -50.80 -9.71 -6.30
N VAL A 38 -50.55 -8.41 -6.20
CA VAL A 38 -50.34 -7.53 -7.36
C VAL A 38 -48.90 -7.67 -7.87
N THR A 39 -48.73 -8.44 -8.95
CA THR A 39 -47.44 -8.63 -9.62
C THR A 39 -46.99 -7.34 -10.32
N ALA A 40 -46.29 -6.46 -9.59
CA ALA A 40 -45.60 -5.33 -10.20
C ALA A 40 -44.46 -5.81 -11.12
N PRO A 41 -44.19 -5.16 -12.27
CA PRO A 41 -42.98 -5.42 -13.05
C PRO A 41 -41.76 -5.11 -12.19
N LEU A 42 -40.77 -6.01 -12.17
CA LEU A 42 -39.53 -5.78 -11.45
C LEU A 42 -38.83 -4.52 -11.98
N PRO A 43 -38.25 -3.67 -11.10
CA PRO A 43 -37.44 -2.55 -11.56
C PRO A 43 -36.25 -3.07 -12.36
N PHE A 44 -35.89 -2.34 -13.43
CA PHE A 44 -34.69 -2.62 -14.21
C PHE A 44 -33.46 -2.49 -13.29
N VAL A 45 -32.94 -3.63 -12.86
CA VAL A 45 -31.61 -3.72 -12.25
C VAL A 45 -30.63 -3.63 -13.42
N PRO A 46 -29.82 -2.56 -13.55
CA PRO A 46 -28.74 -2.58 -14.53
C PRO A 46 -27.81 -3.74 -14.15
N GLU A 47 -27.50 -4.61 -15.12
CA GLU A 47 -26.54 -5.68 -14.92
C GLU A 47 -25.21 -5.09 -14.41
N PRO A 48 -24.52 -5.73 -13.46
CA PRO A 48 -23.24 -5.24 -12.98
C PRO A 48 -22.30 -5.12 -14.18
N VAL A 49 -21.67 -3.95 -14.33
CA VAL A 49 -20.81 -3.64 -15.48
C VAL A 49 -19.54 -4.48 -15.39
N THR A 50 -19.60 -5.71 -15.87
CA THR A 50 -18.49 -6.66 -15.83
C THR A 50 -17.33 -6.16 -16.70
N GLY A 51 -16.18 -5.91 -16.08
CA GLY A 51 -14.92 -5.81 -16.79
C GLY A 51 -14.48 -4.40 -17.20
N MET A 52 -14.38 -3.46 -16.25
CA MET A 52 -13.17 -2.65 -16.28
C MET A 52 -11.98 -3.61 -16.08
N PRO A 53 -10.98 -3.64 -16.99
CA PRO A 53 -9.83 -4.51 -16.81
C PRO A 53 -9.12 -4.11 -15.52
N SER A 54 -8.94 -5.06 -14.61
CA SER A 54 -8.28 -4.85 -13.33
C SER A 54 -6.85 -4.35 -13.57
N VAL A 55 -6.58 -3.09 -13.23
CA VAL A 55 -5.26 -2.47 -13.45
C VAL A 55 -4.36 -2.86 -12.29
N ALA A 56 -3.33 -3.64 -12.59
CA ALA A 56 -2.25 -3.91 -11.65
C ALA A 56 -1.52 -2.60 -11.31
N ILE A 57 -1.15 -2.45 -10.04
CA ILE A 57 -0.40 -1.32 -9.50
C ILE A 57 0.97 -1.81 -9.03
N PHE A 58 2.01 -1.07 -9.38
CA PHE A 58 3.33 -1.14 -8.76
C PHE A 58 3.81 0.30 -8.59
N ALA A 59 3.51 0.89 -7.43
CA ALA A 59 3.73 2.31 -7.15
C ALA A 59 4.74 2.52 -6.03
N LEU A 60 5.49 3.63 -6.11
CA LEU A 60 6.39 4.10 -5.05
C LEU A 60 5.86 5.43 -4.50
N GLY A 61 5.96 5.62 -3.20
CA GLY A 61 5.40 6.79 -2.54
C GLY A 61 5.50 6.66 -1.03
N ARG A 62 4.56 7.24 -0.29
CA ARG A 62 4.48 7.16 1.16
C ARG A 62 3.08 6.83 1.64
N ILE A 63 2.98 5.96 2.64
CA ILE A 63 1.73 5.58 3.29
C ILE A 63 1.51 6.46 4.51
N ASN A 64 0.31 7.02 4.61
CA ASN A 64 -0.19 7.77 5.74
C ASN A 64 -1.52 7.19 6.21
N VAL A 65 -1.94 7.61 7.41
CA VAL A 65 -3.21 7.17 8.01
C VAL A 65 -4.04 8.38 8.40
N GLN A 66 -5.34 8.31 8.11
CA GLN A 66 -6.32 9.36 8.37
C GLN A 66 -7.53 8.80 9.13
N PHE A 67 -8.15 9.64 9.95
CA PHE A 67 -9.41 9.32 10.62
C PHE A 67 -10.56 9.66 9.66
N PRO A 68 -11.37 8.68 9.20
CA PRO A 68 -12.44 8.96 8.25
C PRO A 68 -13.63 9.66 8.90
N THR A 69 -13.77 9.58 10.23
CA THR A 69 -14.81 10.26 11.01
C THR A 69 -14.29 10.68 12.39
N LEU A 70 -14.95 11.69 12.97
CA LEU A 70 -14.71 12.13 14.35
C LEU A 70 -14.90 11.00 15.38
N ALA A 71 -15.77 10.01 15.12
CA ALA A 71 -15.98 8.88 16.02
C ALA A 71 -14.71 8.02 16.15
N ILE A 72 -14.06 7.70 15.02
CA ILE A 72 -12.81 6.92 15.02
C ILE A 72 -11.65 7.75 15.59
N GLU A 73 -11.62 9.06 15.35
CA GLU A 73 -10.65 9.96 16.00
C GLU A 73 -10.78 9.93 17.54
N LYS A 74 -12.02 9.93 18.08
CA LYS A 74 -12.25 9.86 19.53
C LYS A 74 -11.97 8.48 20.11
N GLU A 75 -12.26 7.40 19.39
CA GLU A 75 -11.90 6.05 19.82
C GLU A 75 -10.36 5.87 19.86
N PHE A 76 -9.66 6.35 18.84
CA PHE A 76 -8.19 6.40 18.85
C PHE A 76 -7.65 7.24 20.02
N ALA A 77 -8.25 8.40 20.31
CA ALA A 77 -7.85 9.21 21.45
C ALA A 77 -8.12 8.52 22.80
N HIS A 78 -9.17 7.70 22.91
CA HIS A 78 -9.43 6.87 24.08
C HIS A 78 -8.38 5.76 24.23
N ALA A 79 -8.08 5.03 23.16
CA ALA A 79 -7.01 4.03 23.15
C ALA A 79 -5.64 4.62 23.50
N ALA A 80 -5.32 5.81 22.97
CA ALA A 80 -4.10 6.55 23.30
C ALA A 80 -4.02 6.93 24.78
N SER A 81 -5.15 7.24 25.44
CA SER A 81 -5.19 7.57 26.87
C SER A 81 -4.85 6.40 27.80
N GLN A 82 -4.86 5.16 27.30
CA GLN A 82 -4.52 3.94 28.05
C GLN A 82 -3.03 3.55 27.92
N ILE A 83 -2.26 4.22 27.06
CA ILE A 83 -0.86 3.90 26.75
C ILE A 83 0.03 5.06 27.19
N ASP A 84 1.20 4.77 27.77
CA ASP A 84 2.15 5.83 28.14
C ASP A 84 2.83 6.44 26.89
N THR A 85 2.27 7.57 26.44
CA THR A 85 2.83 8.38 25.35
C THR A 85 3.70 9.53 25.85
N SER A 86 4.10 9.54 27.13
CA SER A 86 4.89 10.64 27.72
C SER A 86 6.22 10.85 26.99
N GLY A 87 6.46 12.09 26.56
CA GLY A 87 7.68 12.48 25.85
C GLY A 87 7.80 11.96 24.41
N LYS A 88 6.74 11.37 23.85
CA LYS A 88 6.67 10.95 22.44
C LYS A 88 6.07 12.05 21.57
N SER A 89 6.51 12.13 20.32
CA SER A 89 5.82 12.92 19.28
C SER A 89 4.48 12.28 18.88
N ASP A 90 3.60 13.06 18.24
CA ASP A 90 2.29 12.58 17.76
C ASP A 90 2.40 11.36 16.82
N LEU A 91 3.50 11.27 16.05
CA LEU A 91 3.76 10.16 15.12
C LEU A 91 4.21 8.90 15.87
N GLU A 92 5.13 9.03 16.82
CA GLU A 92 5.55 7.93 17.69
C GLU A 92 4.39 7.40 18.56
N ALA A 93 3.58 8.31 19.11
CA ALA A 93 2.38 7.96 19.86
C ALA A 93 1.37 7.22 18.98
N ARG A 94 1.14 7.69 17.74
CA ARG A 94 0.25 7.03 16.78
C ARG A 94 0.75 5.65 16.38
N HIS A 95 2.02 5.52 16.02
CA HIS A 95 2.62 4.23 15.70
C HIS A 95 2.50 3.26 16.88
N LEU A 96 2.79 3.71 18.11
CA LEU A 96 2.68 2.90 19.32
C LEU A 96 1.24 2.41 19.57
N VAL A 97 0.25 3.29 19.48
CA VAL A 97 -1.17 2.96 19.68
C VAL A 97 -1.67 1.97 18.63
N LEU A 98 -1.29 2.16 17.36
CA LEU A 98 -1.73 1.29 16.24
C LEU A 98 -0.93 -0.03 16.15
N SER A 99 0.25 -0.11 16.76
CA SER A 99 1.03 -1.36 16.89
C SER A 99 0.54 -2.26 18.04
N ALA A 100 -0.26 -1.73 18.97
CA ALA A 100 -0.73 -2.46 20.13
C ALA A 100 -1.77 -3.53 19.73
N PRO A 101 -1.58 -4.83 20.04
CA PRO A 101 -2.50 -5.90 19.63
C PRO A 101 -3.95 -5.69 20.05
N GLU A 102 -4.17 -5.13 21.24
CA GLU A 102 -5.46 -4.73 21.79
C GLU A 102 -6.21 -3.71 20.92
N ASN A 103 -5.48 -2.88 20.17
CA ASN A 103 -6.02 -1.82 19.33
C ASN A 103 -6.18 -2.24 17.85
N ARG A 104 -5.93 -3.51 17.50
CA ARG A 104 -5.99 -4.00 16.11
C ARG A 104 -7.33 -3.71 15.42
N TYR A 105 -8.43 -3.66 16.17
CA TYR A 105 -9.75 -3.33 15.63
C TYR A 105 -9.78 -1.94 14.96
N LEU A 106 -8.99 -0.96 15.44
CA LEU A 106 -8.89 0.37 14.83
C LEU A 106 -8.38 0.32 13.38
N LEU A 107 -7.47 -0.61 13.05
CA LEU A 107 -6.83 -0.68 11.73
C LEU A 107 -7.84 -0.86 10.59
N HIS A 108 -8.97 -1.51 10.88
CA HIS A 108 -10.09 -1.73 9.96
C HIS A 108 -10.95 -0.48 9.72
N HIS A 109 -10.91 0.50 10.64
CA HIS A 109 -11.73 1.70 10.62
C HIS A 109 -10.95 2.97 10.27
N LEU A 110 -9.65 2.85 10.02
CA LEU A 110 -8.79 3.94 9.58
C LEU A 110 -8.73 3.99 8.05
N CYS A 111 -8.65 5.20 7.50
CA CYS A 111 -8.36 5.37 6.09
C CYS A 111 -6.84 5.35 5.89
N TRP A 112 -6.36 4.41 5.09
CA TRP A 112 -4.95 4.29 4.73
C TRP A 112 -4.74 4.94 3.36
N VAL A 113 -3.98 6.02 3.32
CA VAL A 113 -3.78 6.84 2.11
C VAL A 113 -2.36 6.68 1.62
N PHE A 114 -2.22 6.36 0.34
CA PHE A 114 -0.93 6.32 -0.33
C PHE A 114 -0.77 7.57 -1.20
N SER A 115 0.34 8.27 -1.00
CA SER A 115 0.64 9.52 -1.69
C SER A 115 1.93 9.42 -2.49
N VAL A 116 1.88 9.90 -3.74
CA VAL A 116 3.04 10.08 -4.63
C VAL A 116 3.36 11.57 -4.68
N GLU A 117 4.59 11.99 -4.38
CA GLU A 117 4.98 13.40 -4.24
C GLU A 117 4.03 14.25 -3.35
N GLY A 118 3.49 13.62 -2.30
CA GLY A 118 2.54 14.25 -1.38
C GLY A 118 1.11 14.38 -1.91
N LEU A 119 0.84 14.00 -3.17
CA LEU A 119 -0.50 13.94 -3.74
C LEU A 119 -1.18 12.62 -3.35
N GLU A 120 -2.30 12.71 -2.65
CA GLU A 120 -3.13 11.57 -2.27
C GLU A 120 -3.62 10.84 -3.54
N THR A 121 -3.08 9.65 -3.78
CA THR A 121 -3.21 8.94 -5.06
C THR A 121 -4.12 7.73 -4.95
N TYR A 122 -4.02 6.97 -3.85
CA TYR A 122 -4.83 5.78 -3.59
C TYR A 122 -5.28 5.66 -2.14
N ILE A 123 -6.42 5.01 -1.94
CA ILE A 123 -6.80 4.45 -0.64
C ILE A 123 -6.41 2.98 -0.63
N LEU A 124 -5.64 2.55 0.36
CA LEU A 124 -5.14 1.19 0.48
C LEU A 124 -6.10 0.33 1.28
N HIS A 125 -6.52 -0.79 0.69
CA HIS A 125 -7.27 -1.82 1.39
C HIS A 125 -6.54 -3.17 1.25
N PRO A 126 -6.26 -3.90 2.35
CA PRO A 126 -5.62 -5.20 2.20
C PRO A 126 -6.57 -6.20 1.53
N ARG A 127 -6.06 -7.06 0.63
CA ARG A 127 -6.86 -8.19 0.10
C ARG A 127 -7.08 -9.27 1.17
N ASN A 128 -6.17 -9.39 2.13
CA ASN A 128 -6.21 -10.33 3.26
C ASN A 128 -6.16 -9.54 4.58
N PRO A 129 -7.13 -9.66 5.51
CA PRO A 129 -7.11 -8.99 6.81
C PRO A 129 -5.86 -9.22 7.68
N ALA A 130 -5.07 -10.25 7.40
CA ALA A 130 -3.75 -10.42 8.04
C ALA A 130 -2.74 -9.34 7.63
N HIS A 131 -2.93 -8.63 6.51
CA HIS A 131 -1.97 -7.69 5.95
C HIS A 131 -2.05 -6.26 6.53
N TYR A 132 -2.95 -5.97 7.48
CA TYR A 132 -2.98 -4.66 8.15
C TYR A 132 -1.66 -4.32 8.88
N ASP A 133 -0.90 -5.32 9.32
CA ASP A 133 0.42 -5.10 9.94
C ASP A 133 1.42 -4.48 8.96
N LEU A 134 1.29 -4.73 7.65
CA LEU A 134 2.13 -4.09 6.63
C LEU A 134 1.88 -2.58 6.54
N LEU A 135 0.65 -2.13 6.81
CA LEU A 135 0.29 -0.71 6.83
C LEU A 135 0.81 -0.02 8.11
N VAL A 136 0.73 -0.70 9.25
CA VAL A 136 1.31 -0.20 10.52
C VAL A 136 2.82 -0.05 10.41
N ASN A 137 3.51 -1.04 9.81
CA ASN A 137 4.96 -0.98 9.59
C ASN A 137 5.41 0.18 8.67
N ALA A 138 4.52 0.67 7.79
CA ALA A 138 4.84 1.76 6.86
C ALA A 138 4.81 3.16 7.52
N ILE A 139 3.91 3.37 8.49
CA ILE A 139 3.77 4.64 9.22
C ILE A 139 4.83 4.81 10.33
N ARG A 140 6.10 4.57 9.98
CA ARG A 140 7.29 4.56 10.85
C ARG A 140 7.26 5.64 11.94
N PRO A 141 7.69 5.33 13.18
CA PRO A 141 7.56 6.24 14.32
C PRO A 141 8.36 7.54 14.15
N VAL A 142 9.51 7.48 13.47
CA VAL A 142 10.35 8.64 13.12
C VAL A 142 10.57 8.61 11.61
N PRO A 143 9.63 9.14 10.79
CA PRO A 143 9.72 9.03 9.34
C PRO A 143 10.71 10.05 8.76
N SER A 144 11.41 9.63 7.70
CA SER A 144 12.23 10.50 6.86
C SER A 144 11.44 11.01 5.65
N ASN A 145 11.85 12.15 5.09
CA ASN A 145 11.36 12.58 3.78
C ASN A 145 11.89 11.71 2.63
N LEU A 146 12.89 10.87 2.90
CA LEU A 146 13.49 9.93 1.96
C LEU A 146 12.99 8.48 2.18
N ASP A 147 11.99 8.29 3.02
CA ASP A 147 11.31 7.00 3.21
C ASP A 147 10.49 6.66 1.97
N VAL A 148 10.53 5.39 1.57
CA VAL A 148 9.78 4.89 0.41
C VAL A 148 8.98 3.65 0.79
N ASP A 149 7.70 3.69 0.44
CA ASP A 149 6.77 2.58 0.52
C ASP A 149 6.41 2.13 -0.91
N ILE A 150 6.53 0.83 -1.17
CA ILE A 150 6.21 0.20 -2.45
C ILE A 150 4.89 -0.53 -2.28
N VAL A 151 3.87 -0.15 -3.05
CA VAL A 151 2.54 -0.79 -3.04
C VAL A 151 2.39 -1.68 -4.28
N ILE A 152 2.06 -2.95 -4.07
CA ILE A 152 1.73 -3.90 -5.14
C ILE A 152 0.32 -4.47 -4.91
N GLY A 153 -0.52 -4.41 -5.94
CA GLY A 153 -1.89 -4.88 -5.87
C GLY A 153 -2.71 -4.54 -7.11
N MET A 154 -4.03 -4.53 -6.96
CA MET A 154 -4.97 -4.27 -8.05
C MET A 154 -5.84 -3.05 -7.75
N ARG A 155 -5.91 -2.11 -8.69
CA ARG A 155 -6.80 -0.95 -8.61
C ARG A 155 -8.26 -1.38 -8.83
N GLY A 156 -9.09 -1.10 -7.84
CA GLY A 156 -10.55 -1.25 -7.88
C GLY A 156 -11.25 0.03 -8.30
N GLU A 157 -12.41 0.27 -7.69
CA GLU A 157 -13.27 1.43 -7.91
C GLU A 157 -12.78 2.70 -7.21
N LEU A 158 -13.45 3.83 -7.44
CA LEU A 158 -13.24 5.05 -6.66
C LEU A 158 -13.88 4.89 -5.28
N ALA A 159 -13.16 5.29 -4.23
CA ALA A 159 -13.70 5.30 -2.88
C ALA A 159 -14.89 6.25 -2.77
N PRO A 160 -15.99 5.85 -2.09
CA PRO A 160 -17.07 6.76 -1.77
C PRO A 160 -16.59 7.80 -0.74
N PRO A 161 -17.10 9.06 -0.77
CA PRO A 161 -16.63 10.14 0.11
C PRO A 161 -16.62 9.77 1.61
N GLU A 162 -17.57 8.95 2.05
CA GLU A 162 -17.75 8.53 3.43
C GLU A 162 -16.64 7.58 3.93
N MET A 163 -15.90 6.94 3.02
CA MET A 163 -14.81 6.01 3.36
C MET A 163 -13.58 6.73 3.93
N CYS A 164 -13.33 7.98 3.54
CA CYS A 164 -12.10 8.69 3.85
C CYS A 164 -12.29 10.21 3.95
N ASN A 165 -13.22 10.67 4.80
CA ASN A 165 -13.41 12.10 5.11
C ASN A 165 -13.56 13.03 3.88
N GLY A 166 -14.23 12.55 2.83
CA GLY A 166 -14.45 13.26 1.57
C GLY A 166 -13.44 12.99 0.46
N LEU A 167 -12.36 12.24 0.71
CA LEU A 167 -11.37 11.89 -0.30
C LEU A 167 -11.91 10.84 -1.28
N VAL A 168 -11.99 11.22 -2.57
CA VAL A 168 -12.48 10.36 -3.67
C VAL A 168 -11.31 10.04 -4.61
N VAL A 169 -10.60 8.97 -4.31
CA VAL A 169 -9.50 8.42 -5.12
C VAL A 169 -9.68 6.90 -5.32
N PRO A 170 -8.99 6.26 -6.27
CA PRO A 170 -9.13 4.81 -6.47
C PRO A 170 -8.69 4.01 -5.24
N ILE A 171 -9.44 2.96 -4.93
CA ILE A 171 -9.05 1.94 -3.96
C ILE A 171 -8.03 1.02 -4.62
N VAL A 172 -6.93 0.72 -3.93
CA VAL A 172 -6.00 -0.34 -4.32
C VAL A 172 -6.12 -1.48 -3.31
N HIS A 173 -6.59 -2.62 -3.82
CA HIS A 173 -6.57 -3.87 -3.08
C HIS A 173 -5.14 -4.44 -3.14
N PHE A 174 -4.38 -4.24 -2.08
CA PHE A 174 -2.96 -4.60 -2.05
C PHE A 174 -2.74 -6.02 -1.52
N ASP A 175 -1.71 -6.64 -2.08
CA ASP A 175 -1.26 -7.99 -1.74
C ASP A 175 0.12 -7.96 -1.08
N GLN A 176 0.96 -6.98 -1.43
CA GLN A 176 2.25 -6.71 -0.79
C GLN A 176 2.48 -5.21 -0.60
N ILE A 177 3.10 -4.88 0.53
CA ILE A 177 3.73 -3.58 0.79
C ILE A 177 5.16 -3.86 1.24
N TYR A 178 6.11 -3.06 0.77
CA TYR A 178 7.48 -3.04 1.30
C TYR A 178 7.84 -1.62 1.67
N SER A 179 8.36 -1.43 2.88
CA SER A 179 8.70 -0.12 3.43
C SER A 179 10.18 -0.10 3.79
N PHE A 180 10.92 0.86 3.24
CA PHE A 180 12.34 1.04 3.48
C PHE A 180 12.63 2.51 3.79
N ASP A 181 13.61 2.79 4.65
CA ASP A 181 14.31 4.06 4.54
C ASP A 181 15.36 3.97 3.41
N ARG A 182 15.70 5.12 2.83
CA ARG A 182 16.65 5.22 1.73
C ARG A 182 18.00 4.58 2.05
N ASP A 183 18.53 4.78 3.26
CA ASP A 183 19.90 4.40 3.57
C ASP A 183 20.00 2.89 3.81
N GLN A 184 18.97 2.25 4.37
CA GLN A 184 18.79 0.79 4.37
C GLN A 184 18.72 0.23 2.94
N LEU A 185 17.96 0.86 2.05
CA LEU A 185 17.86 0.41 0.66
C LEU A 185 19.21 0.52 -0.05
N ILE A 186 19.93 1.64 0.10
CA ILE A 186 21.27 1.83 -0.47
C ILE A 186 22.29 0.86 0.14
N ALA A 187 22.23 0.55 1.44
CA ALA A 187 23.09 -0.44 2.09
C ALA A 187 22.79 -1.89 1.62
N ALA A 188 21.53 -2.21 1.32
CA ALA A 188 21.11 -3.53 0.86
C ALA A 188 21.52 -3.86 -0.58
N ILE A 189 21.89 -2.87 -1.40
CA ILE A 189 22.40 -3.10 -2.77
C ILE A 189 23.70 -3.92 -2.70
N PRO A 190 23.81 -5.08 -3.40
CA PRO A 190 25.05 -5.83 -3.45
C PRO A 190 26.20 -5.02 -4.10
N LEU A 191 27.39 -5.09 -3.51
CA LEU A 191 28.61 -4.58 -4.14
C LEU A 191 28.88 -5.34 -5.46
N PRO A 192 29.26 -4.64 -6.54
CA PRO A 192 29.63 -5.31 -7.80
C PRO A 192 30.85 -6.22 -7.62
N GLU A 193 30.87 -7.34 -8.37
CA GLU A 193 32.02 -8.24 -8.39
C GLU A 193 33.29 -7.50 -8.84
N GLY A 194 34.36 -7.62 -8.05
CA GLY A 194 35.65 -6.96 -8.31
C GLY A 194 35.79 -5.53 -7.76
N THR A 195 34.75 -4.94 -7.17
CA THR A 195 34.87 -3.69 -6.41
C THR A 195 35.69 -3.91 -5.13
N GLN A 196 36.66 -3.03 -4.85
CA GLN A 196 37.44 -3.10 -3.61
C GLN A 196 36.63 -2.53 -2.43
N GLU A 197 36.83 -3.05 -1.22
CA GLU A 197 36.16 -2.57 0.00
C GLU A 197 36.39 -1.06 0.24
N SER A 198 37.58 -0.56 -0.10
CA SER A 198 37.93 0.88 -0.08
C SER A 198 37.06 1.76 -1.01
N GLN A 199 36.36 1.16 -1.97
CA GLN A 199 35.50 1.83 -2.94
C GLN A 199 34.01 1.77 -2.56
N ASP A 200 33.63 1.04 -1.50
CA ASP A 200 32.22 0.89 -1.09
C ASP A 200 31.57 2.24 -0.81
N GLY A 201 32.20 3.13 -0.05
CA GLY A 201 31.67 4.47 0.21
C GLY A 201 31.37 5.29 -1.06
N THR A 202 32.23 5.20 -2.09
CA THR A 202 31.99 5.83 -3.40
C THR A 202 30.85 5.15 -4.15
N PHE A 203 30.77 3.82 -4.10
CA PHE A 203 29.66 3.08 -4.69
C PHE A 203 28.31 3.43 -4.03
N ARG A 204 28.24 3.51 -2.69
CA ARG A 204 27.03 3.91 -1.95
C ARG A 204 26.61 5.34 -2.31
N GLN A 205 27.55 6.27 -2.41
CA GLN A 205 27.25 7.63 -2.85
C GLN A 205 26.64 7.64 -4.26
N GLN A 206 27.27 6.96 -5.22
CA GLN A 206 26.79 6.88 -6.61
C GLN A 206 25.44 6.16 -6.73
N ALA A 207 25.23 5.11 -5.93
CA ALA A 207 23.97 4.39 -5.86
C ALA A 207 22.85 5.27 -5.28
N GLY A 208 23.17 6.08 -4.25
CA GLY A 208 22.29 7.11 -3.71
C GLY A 208 21.92 8.16 -4.76
N GLU A 209 22.90 8.74 -5.44
CA GLU A 209 22.66 9.71 -6.53
C GLU A 209 21.82 9.14 -7.67
N LEU A 210 21.95 7.84 -7.99
CA LEU A 210 21.05 7.17 -8.93
C LEU A 210 19.66 6.99 -8.32
N PHE A 211 19.54 6.50 -7.09
CA PHE A 211 18.26 6.26 -6.43
C PHE A 211 17.43 7.55 -6.35
N ASP A 212 18.04 8.66 -5.93
CA ASP A 212 17.35 9.96 -5.82
C ASP A 212 16.79 10.42 -7.19
N ARG A 213 17.53 10.18 -8.27
CA ARG A 213 17.06 10.43 -9.65
C ARG A 213 16.00 9.44 -10.10
N MET A 214 16.12 8.16 -9.73
CA MET A 214 15.12 7.14 -10.02
C MET A 214 13.80 7.44 -9.30
N MET A 215 13.85 7.96 -8.06
CA MET A 215 12.65 8.39 -7.32
C MET A 215 11.96 9.53 -8.04
N GLN A 216 12.69 10.61 -8.39
CA GLN A 216 12.13 11.73 -9.16
C GLN A 216 11.56 11.31 -10.54
N MET A 217 12.07 10.24 -11.15
CA MET A 217 11.47 9.68 -12.37
C MET A 217 10.32 8.69 -12.09
N ALA A 218 10.23 8.18 -10.87
CA ALA A 218 9.16 7.34 -10.35
C ALA A 218 8.01 8.13 -9.71
N ASP A 219 7.97 9.47 -9.88
CA ASP A 219 6.88 10.39 -9.51
C ASP A 219 5.61 10.14 -10.36
N ASN A 220 5.11 8.91 -10.32
CA ASN A 220 4.03 8.40 -11.14
C ASN A 220 3.09 7.51 -10.33
N ALA A 221 1.89 7.26 -10.87
CA ALA A 221 0.86 6.50 -10.16
C ALA A 221 1.11 4.99 -10.12
N GLY A 222 2.16 4.46 -10.77
CA GLY A 222 2.42 3.02 -10.82
C GLY A 222 1.34 2.22 -11.56
N ALA A 223 0.59 2.85 -12.46
CA ALA A 223 -0.63 2.29 -13.05
C ALA A 223 -0.55 2.04 -14.55
N THR A 224 0.37 2.70 -15.27
CA THR A 224 0.66 2.37 -16.67
C THR A 224 1.67 1.22 -16.76
N ASP A 225 1.81 0.61 -17.93
CA ASP A 225 2.80 -0.45 -18.14
C ASP A 225 4.24 0.10 -18.02
N GLU A 226 4.44 1.34 -18.49
CA GLU A 226 5.69 2.09 -18.44
C GLU A 226 6.08 2.45 -17.00
N ASP A 227 5.14 2.99 -16.21
CA ASP A 227 5.32 3.30 -14.78
C ASP A 227 5.81 2.06 -14.02
N ARG A 228 5.10 0.94 -14.19
CA ARG A 228 5.34 -0.30 -13.45
C ARG A 228 6.67 -0.93 -13.82
N ALA A 229 7.11 -0.80 -15.07
CA ALA A 229 8.42 -1.25 -15.49
C ALA A 229 9.55 -0.42 -14.86
N LEU A 230 9.41 0.91 -14.83
CA LEU A 230 10.39 1.81 -14.22
C LEU A 230 10.48 1.59 -12.70
N ASN A 231 9.32 1.59 -12.04
CA ASN A 231 9.14 1.41 -10.60
C ASN A 231 9.63 0.04 -10.12
N PHE A 232 9.47 -1.02 -10.93
CA PHE A 232 10.05 -2.32 -10.63
C PHE A 232 11.59 -2.29 -10.66
N LEU A 233 12.20 -1.65 -11.66
CA LEU A 233 13.66 -1.63 -11.79
C LEU A 233 14.34 -0.79 -10.70
N SER A 234 13.74 0.30 -10.24
CA SER A 234 14.27 1.16 -9.18
C SER A 234 14.40 0.47 -7.81
N VAL A 235 13.71 -0.65 -7.58
CA VAL A 235 13.71 -1.33 -6.27
C VAL A 235 14.05 -2.82 -6.35
N ARG A 236 13.95 -3.46 -7.52
CA ARG A 236 14.21 -4.91 -7.68
C ARG A 236 15.37 -5.28 -8.61
N TYR A 237 16.07 -4.32 -9.23
CA TYR A 237 17.19 -4.66 -10.12
C TYR A 237 18.52 -3.96 -9.81
N PRO A 238 19.32 -4.47 -8.84
CA PRO A 238 20.59 -3.90 -8.42
C PRO A 238 21.62 -3.61 -9.54
N ALA A 239 21.54 -4.31 -10.68
CA ALA A 239 22.51 -4.14 -11.77
C ALA A 239 22.47 -2.74 -12.40
N ILE A 240 21.36 -1.98 -12.29
CA ILE A 240 21.32 -0.59 -12.78
C ILE A 240 22.23 0.33 -11.94
N TYR A 241 22.34 0.06 -10.63
CA TYR A 241 23.21 0.78 -9.70
C TYR A 241 24.69 0.46 -9.98
N ALA A 242 25.00 -0.83 -10.14
CA ALA A 242 26.32 -1.28 -10.58
C ALA A 242 26.74 -0.62 -11.90
N LYS A 243 25.82 -0.53 -12.88
CA LYS A 243 26.12 0.09 -14.17
C LYS A 243 26.26 1.61 -14.09
N ALA A 244 25.45 2.30 -13.28
CA ALA A 244 25.59 3.74 -13.09
C ALA A 244 26.92 4.09 -12.40
N ALA A 245 27.35 3.31 -11.41
CA ALA A 245 28.66 3.45 -10.78
C ALA A 245 29.81 3.23 -11.79
N GLU A 246 29.74 2.17 -12.60
CA GLU A 246 30.69 1.90 -13.69
C GLU A 246 30.78 3.08 -14.68
N GLN A 247 29.63 3.63 -15.09
CA GLN A 247 29.56 4.75 -16.03
C GLN A 247 30.07 6.06 -15.42
N PHE A 248 29.75 6.34 -14.15
CA PHE A 248 30.29 7.50 -13.43
C PHE A 248 31.82 7.41 -13.33
N GLY A 249 32.37 6.24 -13.01
CA GLY A 249 33.81 6.00 -12.99
C GLY A 249 34.50 6.23 -14.36
N LYS A 250 33.75 6.07 -15.45
CA LYS A 250 34.16 6.39 -16.83
C LYS A 250 33.87 7.85 -17.24
N ASN A 251 33.53 8.73 -16.28
CA ASN A 251 33.19 10.14 -16.52
C ASN A 251 31.95 10.35 -17.42
N PHE A 252 31.03 9.37 -17.45
CA PHE A 252 29.68 9.55 -17.97
C PHE A 252 28.73 10.02 -16.87
N GLN A 253 27.64 10.64 -17.28
CA GLN A 253 26.49 10.95 -16.42
C GLN A 253 25.22 10.39 -17.04
N LEU A 254 24.30 9.89 -16.21
CA LEU A 254 22.94 9.57 -16.66
C LEU A 254 22.25 10.87 -17.10
N THR A 255 21.72 10.89 -18.33
CA THR A 255 21.03 12.04 -18.93
C THR A 255 19.54 11.82 -19.17
N GLY A 256 19.06 10.57 -19.06
CA GLY A 256 17.64 10.27 -19.18
C GLY A 256 17.35 8.78 -19.10
N ILE A 257 16.11 8.46 -18.75
CA ILE A 257 15.56 7.11 -18.81
C ILE A 257 14.30 7.18 -19.68
N GLU A 258 14.22 6.30 -20.67
CA GLU A 258 13.11 6.21 -21.63
C GLU A 258 12.47 4.83 -21.48
N THR A 259 11.17 4.76 -21.20
CA THR A 259 10.42 3.49 -21.17
C THR A 259 9.44 3.45 -22.35
N HIS A 260 9.38 2.33 -23.07
CA HIS A 260 8.38 2.11 -24.11
C HIS A 260 8.05 0.63 -24.33
N ALA A 261 6.88 0.36 -24.91
CA ALA A 261 6.48 -0.97 -25.32
C ALA A 261 7.50 -1.59 -26.31
N SER A 262 8.06 -2.74 -25.94
CA SER A 262 9.02 -3.47 -26.75
C SER A 262 8.37 -4.02 -28.01
N ARG A 263 9.16 -4.16 -29.09
CA ARG A 263 8.73 -4.85 -30.32
C ARG A 263 8.47 -6.37 -30.11
N LEU A 264 8.78 -6.88 -28.92
CA LEU A 264 8.44 -8.24 -28.47
C LEU A 264 7.13 -8.30 -27.67
N SER A 265 6.46 -7.17 -27.42
CA SER A 265 5.08 -7.18 -26.91
C SER A 265 4.14 -7.84 -27.91
N GLY A 266 3.14 -8.54 -27.38
CA GLY A 266 2.18 -9.31 -28.16
C GLY A 266 1.09 -9.85 -27.22
N ALA A 267 1.09 -11.15 -26.96
CA ALA A 267 0.25 -11.74 -25.91
C ALA A 267 0.67 -11.32 -24.49
N ARG A 268 1.89 -10.78 -24.32
CA ARG A 268 2.43 -10.24 -23.08
C ARG A 268 2.82 -8.77 -23.26
N LYS A 269 2.70 -7.98 -22.20
CA LYS A 269 3.11 -6.58 -22.09
C LYS A 269 4.57 -6.53 -21.67
N VAL A 270 5.47 -6.29 -22.62
CA VAL A 270 6.92 -6.23 -22.39
C VAL A 270 7.40 -4.82 -22.69
N MET A 271 8.04 -4.17 -21.72
CA MET A 271 8.62 -2.83 -21.86
C MET A 271 10.13 -2.91 -22.03
N ASP A 272 10.69 -2.13 -22.96
CA ASP A 272 12.12 -1.81 -23.01
C ASP A 272 12.33 -0.53 -22.16
N VAL A 273 13.11 -0.63 -21.06
CA VAL A 273 13.52 0.52 -20.23
C VAL A 273 14.97 0.85 -20.56
N ILE A 274 15.24 2.07 -21.03
CA ILE A 274 16.51 2.48 -21.62
C ILE A 274 17.17 3.58 -20.79
N PHE A 275 18.36 3.30 -20.27
CA PHE A 275 19.22 4.21 -19.54
C PHE A 275 20.21 4.87 -20.51
N SER A 276 20.15 6.19 -20.64
CA SER A 276 21.03 6.98 -21.51
C SER A 276 22.11 7.68 -20.71
N TYR A 277 23.37 7.43 -21.04
CA TYR A 277 24.54 8.03 -20.41
C TYR A 277 25.32 8.88 -21.42
N ARG A 278 25.83 10.03 -21.01
CA ARG A 278 26.65 10.93 -21.85
C ARG A 278 27.98 11.27 -21.17
N HIS A 279 29.10 11.16 -21.89
CA HIS A 279 30.42 11.51 -21.40
C HIS A 279 30.55 13.02 -21.21
N ARG A 280 30.99 13.46 -20.03
CA ARG A 280 30.94 14.88 -19.61
C ARG A 280 31.81 15.85 -20.43
N GLN A 281 32.78 15.35 -21.21
CA GLN A 281 33.74 16.17 -21.95
C GLN A 281 33.70 16.01 -23.47
N THR A 282 33.12 14.92 -23.99
CA THR A 282 33.17 14.58 -25.42
C THR A 282 31.79 14.39 -26.05
N ASP A 283 30.72 14.51 -25.27
CA ASP A 283 29.31 14.29 -25.65
C ASP A 283 28.98 12.91 -26.25
N VAL A 284 29.94 11.99 -26.30
CA VAL A 284 29.73 10.57 -26.64
C VAL A 284 28.69 10.00 -25.72
N SER A 285 27.67 9.34 -26.31
CA SER A 285 26.55 8.80 -25.57
C SER A 285 26.49 7.27 -25.69
N GLU A 286 26.34 6.59 -24.56
CA GLU A 286 26.07 5.16 -24.49
C GLU A 286 24.64 4.94 -23.98
N LYS A 287 23.88 4.06 -24.62
CA LYS A 287 22.57 3.63 -24.13
C LYS A 287 22.61 2.17 -23.71
N TYR A 288 21.93 1.84 -22.62
CA TYR A 288 21.73 0.48 -22.13
C TYR A 288 20.25 0.24 -21.90
N PHE A 289 19.78 -1.00 -21.99
CA PHE A 289 18.37 -1.31 -21.76
C PHE A 289 18.15 -2.63 -21.02
N VAL A 290 16.97 -2.73 -20.41
CA VAL A 290 16.45 -3.91 -19.71
C VAL A 290 15.05 -4.16 -20.23
N ARG A 291 14.66 -5.43 -20.41
CA ARG A 291 13.26 -5.79 -20.67
C ARG A 291 12.56 -6.25 -19.42
N VAL A 292 11.38 -5.70 -19.18
CA VAL A 292 10.50 -6.04 -18.06
C VAL A 292 9.16 -6.50 -18.62
N ASP A 293 8.69 -7.66 -18.16
CA ASP A 293 7.30 -8.09 -18.36
C ASP A 293 6.44 -7.45 -17.27
N VAL A 294 5.36 -6.80 -17.67
CA VAL A 294 4.39 -6.14 -16.79
C VAL A 294 2.96 -6.65 -17.06
N THR A 295 2.82 -7.84 -17.65
CA THR A 295 1.51 -8.39 -18.06
C THR A 295 0.59 -8.67 -16.88
N GLU A 296 1.16 -9.17 -15.80
CA GLU A 296 0.49 -9.60 -14.57
C GLU A 296 0.88 -8.67 -13.41
N GLU A 297 0.30 -8.87 -12.22
CA GLU A 297 0.49 -8.00 -11.04
C GLU A 297 1.96 -7.78 -10.68
N TYR A 298 2.75 -8.85 -10.69
CA TYR A 298 4.18 -8.85 -10.32
C TYR A 298 5.09 -8.77 -11.57
N PRO A 299 5.80 -7.66 -11.80
CA PRO A 299 6.72 -7.55 -12.92
C PRO A 299 7.95 -8.44 -12.76
N PHE A 300 8.56 -8.83 -13.87
CA PHE A 300 9.82 -9.60 -13.87
C PHE A 300 10.72 -9.29 -15.07
N LEU A 301 12.00 -9.63 -14.95
CA LEU A 301 13.00 -9.41 -16.00
C LEU A 301 12.85 -10.43 -17.13
N VAL A 302 12.70 -9.94 -18.37
CA VAL A 302 12.78 -10.74 -19.60
C VAL A 302 14.21 -10.79 -20.13
N SER A 303 15.01 -9.76 -19.87
CA SER A 303 16.44 -9.74 -20.18
C SER A 303 17.26 -9.11 -19.06
N LYS A 304 18.54 -9.47 -18.97
CA LYS A 304 19.53 -8.69 -18.22
C LYS A 304 19.84 -7.38 -18.97
N LEU A 305 20.47 -6.44 -18.27
CA LEU A 305 20.98 -5.19 -18.81
C LEU A 305 21.94 -5.45 -19.99
N ALA A 306 21.68 -4.81 -21.13
CA ALA A 306 22.45 -4.97 -22.36
C ALA A 306 22.65 -3.62 -23.07
N HIS A 307 23.59 -3.52 -24.01
CA HIS A 307 23.74 -2.32 -24.84
C HIS A 307 22.50 -2.09 -25.72
N TYR A 308 21.99 -0.86 -25.71
CA TYR A 308 20.91 -0.43 -26.58
C TYR A 308 21.49 0.28 -27.80
N PHE A 309 21.07 -0.17 -28.99
CA PHE A 309 21.37 0.50 -30.25
C PHE A 309 20.08 1.13 -30.75
N SER A 310 20.05 2.46 -30.88
CA SER A 310 18.94 3.18 -31.50
C SER A 310 18.73 2.72 -32.94
N ARG A 311 17.47 2.50 -33.33
CA ARG A 311 17.04 2.01 -34.64
C ARG A 311 15.93 2.88 -35.19
#